data_AF-A0ABD2NYN1-F1
#
_entry.id   AF-A0ABD2NYN1-F1
#
_cell.length_a   1.000
_cell.length_b   1.000
_cell.length_c   1.000
_cell.angle_alpha   90.00
_cell.angle_beta   90.00
_cell.angle_gamma   90.00
#
_symmetry.space_group_name_H-M   'P 1'
#
loop_
_entity.id
_entity.type
_entity.pdbx_description
1 polymer ?
#
loop_
_entity_poly.entity_id
_entity_poly.type
_entity_poly.pdbx_seq_one_letter_code
_entity_poly.pdbx_strand_id
1 'polypeptide(L)'
;MEQNGIKSDDCEKLEQANQKLKEAERNLLTAKKEVQTYQNMLEQSQTQYLVLEKKYSKAKHLIREFQQRELDMLHREEFYQQLLQEKDIEYNNLVKNLKDRIIALEKDLLETQRKAGLPMVLPYDSNNLKQLTPKLSRKQPPKPLFQSIETDFSDTEVSDVSPDDDKTATVERKLPIKEEFDSAVPPHELLDISASKSKAELVGRGALANRQLPTGKRVH
;
A
#
# COMPACT_ATOMS: atom_id res chain seq x y z
N MET A 1 86.84 -36.69 14.68
CA MET A 1 86.44 -35.84 13.54
C MET A 1 84.90 -35.66 13.53
N GLU A 2 84.29 -35.21 14.64
CA GLU A 2 82.82 -35.30 14.80
C GLU A 2 82.10 -33.93 14.92
N GLN A 3 82.83 -32.81 14.86
CA GLN A 3 82.22 -31.48 15.02
C GLN A 3 81.60 -30.88 13.75
N ASN A 4 81.71 -31.53 12.59
CA ASN A 4 81.20 -31.01 11.31
C ASN A 4 79.75 -31.44 11.00
N GLY A 5 79.24 -32.53 11.58
CA GLY A 5 77.85 -32.98 11.37
C GLY A 5 76.82 -32.19 12.17
N ILE A 6 77.13 -31.86 13.43
CA ILE A 6 76.20 -31.17 14.35
C ILE A 6 75.90 -29.74 13.91
N LYS A 7 76.86 -29.04 13.29
CA LYS A 7 76.67 -27.68 12.77
C LYS A 7 75.80 -27.61 11.51
N SER A 8 75.70 -28.71 10.75
CA SER A 8 74.89 -28.78 9.53
C SER A 8 73.40 -28.90 9.87
N ASP A 9 73.05 -29.81 10.78
CA ASP A 9 71.67 -30.03 11.24
C ASP A 9 71.07 -28.79 11.89
N ASP A 10 71.86 -28.03 12.66
CA ASP A 10 71.40 -26.80 13.29
C ASP A 10 71.18 -25.66 12.27
N CYS A 11 71.98 -25.64 11.20
CA CYS A 11 71.80 -24.71 10.08
C CYS A 11 70.50 -25.02 9.31
N GLU A 12 70.23 -26.29 9.02
CA GLU A 12 68.99 -26.73 8.35
C GLU A 12 67.74 -26.44 9.18
N LYS A 13 67.80 -26.66 10.51
CA LYS A 13 66.70 -26.30 11.43
C LYS A 13 66.45 -24.78 11.44
N LEU A 14 67.50 -23.97 11.42
CA LEU A 14 67.38 -22.52 11.38
C LEU A 14 66.77 -22.02 10.06
N GLU A 15 67.12 -22.67 8.93
CA GLU A 15 66.54 -22.36 7.62
C GLU A 15 65.06 -22.74 7.55
N GLN A 16 64.68 -23.93 8.04
CA GLN A 16 63.29 -24.34 8.17
C GLN A 16 62.48 -23.42 9.08
N ALA A 17 63.06 -22.99 10.22
CA ALA A 17 62.43 -22.04 11.12
C ALA A 17 62.20 -20.67 10.44
N ASN A 18 63.19 -20.18 9.67
CA ASN A 18 63.04 -18.96 8.88
C ASN A 18 61.97 -19.07 7.79
N GLN A 19 61.85 -20.23 7.13
CA GLN A 19 60.80 -20.46 6.13
C GLN A 19 59.41 -20.44 6.78
N LYS A 20 59.24 -21.13 7.92
CA LYS A 20 57.99 -21.10 8.71
C LYS A 20 57.64 -19.69 9.19
N LEU A 21 58.63 -18.90 9.61
CA LEU A 21 58.42 -17.51 10.00
C LEU A 21 57.89 -16.68 8.83
N LYS A 22 58.55 -16.77 7.65
CA LYS A 22 58.10 -16.06 6.44
C LYS A 22 56.70 -16.49 5.99
N GLU A 23 56.34 -17.76 6.17
CA GLU A 23 54.99 -18.25 5.87
C GLU A 23 53.96 -17.69 6.85
N ALA A 24 54.25 -17.71 8.16
CA ALA A 24 53.40 -17.12 9.18
C ALA A 24 53.20 -15.62 8.97
N GLU A 25 54.24 -14.87 8.58
CA GLU A 25 54.14 -13.45 8.25
C GLU A 25 53.23 -13.18 7.03
N ARG A 26 53.30 -14.03 5.99
CA ARG A 26 52.39 -13.93 4.84
C ARG A 26 50.96 -14.24 5.24
N ASN A 27 50.75 -15.29 6.03
CA ASN A 27 49.41 -15.67 6.51
C ASN A 27 48.81 -14.57 7.41
N LEU A 28 49.62 -13.98 8.29
CA LEU A 28 49.22 -12.83 9.10
C LEU A 28 48.79 -11.64 8.22
N LEU A 29 49.55 -11.34 7.16
CA LEU A 29 49.21 -10.25 6.24
C LEU A 29 47.88 -10.52 5.52
N THR A 30 47.64 -11.75 5.07
CA THR A 30 46.38 -12.15 4.44
C THR A 30 45.21 -12.03 5.42
N ALA A 31 45.34 -12.58 6.63
CA ALA A 31 44.32 -12.49 7.67
C ALA A 31 43.99 -11.03 8.03
N LYS A 32 44.99 -10.14 8.11
CA LYS A 32 44.77 -8.70 8.33
C LYS A 32 43.94 -8.05 7.21
N LYS A 33 44.18 -8.43 5.95
CA LYS A 33 43.39 -7.93 4.81
C LYS A 33 41.95 -8.44 4.86
N GLU A 34 41.75 -9.70 5.23
CA GLU A 34 40.41 -10.29 5.38
C GLU A 34 39.63 -9.61 6.50
N VAL A 35 40.25 -9.40 7.67
CA VAL A 35 39.64 -8.64 8.78
C VAL A 35 39.23 -7.24 8.32
N GLN A 36 40.09 -6.51 7.61
CA GLN A 36 39.73 -5.19 7.08
C GLN A 36 38.55 -5.26 6.11
N THR A 37 38.49 -6.31 5.28
CA THR A 37 37.41 -6.51 4.32
C THR A 37 36.08 -6.76 5.03
N TYR A 38 36.08 -7.62 6.06
CA TYR A 38 34.89 -7.88 6.87
C TYR A 38 34.44 -6.64 7.66
N GLN A 39 35.38 -5.84 8.18
CA GLN A 39 35.05 -4.56 8.82
C GLN A 39 34.33 -3.61 7.87
N ASN A 40 34.83 -3.46 6.64
CA ASN A 40 34.19 -2.62 5.63
C ASN A 40 32.80 -3.14 5.25
N MET A 41 32.63 -4.47 5.11
CA MET A 41 31.32 -5.07 4.82
C MET A 41 30.33 -4.87 5.96
N LEU A 42 30.78 -4.96 7.21
CA LEU A 42 29.97 -4.72 8.39
C LEU A 42 29.49 -3.27 8.44
N GLU A 43 30.38 -2.30 8.24
CA GLU A 43 30.04 -0.87 8.20
C GLU A 43 29.02 -0.55 7.09
N GLN A 44 29.21 -1.14 5.90
CA GLN A 44 28.26 -0.99 4.79
C GLN A 44 26.89 -1.59 5.13
N SER A 45 26.86 -2.78 5.73
CA SER A 45 25.62 -3.44 6.13
C SER A 45 24.86 -2.63 7.19
N GLN A 46 25.56 -2.10 8.19
CA GLN A 46 24.99 -1.22 9.22
C GLN A 46 24.41 0.06 8.59
N THR A 47 25.13 0.68 7.65
CA THR A 47 24.65 1.86 6.94
C THR A 47 23.38 1.56 6.13
N GLN A 48 23.34 0.41 5.44
CA GLN A 48 22.15 -0.02 4.71
C GLN A 48 20.97 -0.29 5.63
N TYR A 49 21.20 -0.91 6.79
CA TYR A 49 20.18 -1.14 7.81
C TYR A 49 19.56 0.19 8.28
N LEU A 50 20.37 1.19 8.62
CA LEU A 50 19.88 2.51 9.05
C LEU A 50 19.05 3.21 7.96
N VAL A 51 19.41 3.05 6.68
CA VAL A 51 18.61 3.58 5.57
C VAL A 51 17.26 2.86 5.49
N LEU A 52 17.24 1.54 5.66
CA LEU A 52 16.02 0.76 5.62
C LEU A 52 15.10 1.08 6.81
N GLU A 53 15.65 1.22 8.01
CA GLU A 53 14.93 1.62 9.21
C GLU A 53 14.26 3.00 9.05
N LYS A 54 14.96 3.97 8.45
CA LYS A 54 14.38 5.28 8.11
C LYS A 54 13.24 5.18 7.11
N LYS A 55 13.37 4.32 6.08
CA LYS A 55 12.30 4.09 5.10
C LYS A 55 11.08 3.42 5.75
N TYR A 56 11.31 2.41 6.59
CA TYR A 56 10.27 1.72 7.34
C TYR A 56 9.52 2.68 8.26
N SER A 57 10.24 3.52 9.00
CA SER A 57 9.64 4.53 9.89
C SER A 57 8.78 5.53 9.13
N LYS A 58 9.22 5.98 7.95
CA LYS A 58 8.42 6.85 7.06
C LYS A 58 7.16 6.14 6.55
N ALA A 59 7.28 4.88 6.10
CA ALA A 59 6.14 4.10 5.65
C ALA A 59 5.12 3.90 6.78
N LYS A 60 5.59 3.57 7.99
CA LYS A 60 4.76 3.43 9.19
C LYS A 60 4.02 4.72 9.53
N HIS A 61 4.68 5.87 9.43
CA HIS A 61 4.04 7.17 9.63
C HIS A 61 2.95 7.44 8.57
N LEU A 62 3.28 7.22 7.30
CA LEU A 62 2.36 7.43 6.18
C LEU A 62 1.11 6.56 6.28
N ILE A 63 1.25 5.30 6.69
CA ILE A 63 0.12 4.39 6.94
C ILE A 63 -0.82 4.97 8.00
N ARG A 64 -0.28 5.45 9.13
CA ARG A 64 -1.10 6.07 10.18
C ARG A 64 -1.81 7.34 9.69
N GLU A 65 -1.13 8.18 8.89
CA GLU A 65 -1.75 9.38 8.31
C GLU A 65 -2.90 9.02 7.36
N PHE A 66 -2.75 7.97 6.56
CA PHE A 66 -3.82 7.51 5.68
C PHE A 66 -5.00 6.93 6.46
N GLN A 67 -4.74 6.13 7.50
CA GLN A 67 -5.78 5.60 8.37
C GLN A 67 -6.57 6.71 9.06
N GLN A 68 -5.89 7.74 9.59
CA GLN A 68 -6.57 8.89 10.18
C GLN A 68 -7.42 9.65 9.15
N ARG A 69 -6.87 9.88 7.95
CA ARG A 69 -7.59 10.58 6.88
C ARG A 69 -8.82 9.80 6.40
N GLU A 70 -8.74 8.47 6.38
CA GLU A 70 -9.86 7.59 6.05
C GLU A 70 -10.97 7.68 7.08
N LEU A 71 -10.64 7.66 8.38
CA LEU A 71 -11.61 7.86 9.46
C LEU A 71 -12.32 9.21 9.36
N ASP A 72 -11.58 10.30 9.10
CA ASP A 72 -12.16 11.63 8.93
C ASP A 72 -13.12 11.69 7.72
N MET A 73 -12.78 11.00 6.64
CA MET A 73 -13.63 10.89 5.45
C MET A 73 -14.92 10.10 5.73
N LEU A 74 -14.84 9.00 6.47
CA LEU A 74 -16.00 8.21 6.88
C LEU A 74 -16.94 9.03 7.76
N HIS A 75 -16.44 9.69 8.81
CA HIS A 75 -17.28 10.55 9.66
C HIS A 75 -17.93 11.69 8.87
N ARG A 76 -17.20 12.28 7.92
CA ARG A 76 -17.74 13.31 7.03
C ARG A 76 -18.85 12.76 6.15
N GLU A 77 -18.65 11.59 5.56
CA GLU A 77 -19.66 10.94 4.71
C GLU A 77 -20.91 10.59 5.51
N GLU A 78 -20.76 9.99 6.69
CA GLU A 78 -21.87 9.66 7.59
C GLU A 78 -22.69 10.90 7.96
N PHE A 79 -22.01 12.01 8.29
CA PHE A 79 -22.69 13.28 8.59
C PHE A 79 -23.53 13.78 7.40
N TYR A 80 -22.99 13.76 6.18
CA TYR A 80 -23.75 14.20 4.99
C TYR A 80 -24.90 13.24 4.66
N GLN A 81 -24.71 11.94 4.85
CA GLN A 81 -25.77 10.96 4.66
C GLN A 81 -26.92 11.19 5.65
N GLN A 82 -26.61 11.44 6.93
CA GLN A 82 -27.61 11.79 7.94
C GLN A 82 -28.35 13.07 7.58
N LEU A 83 -27.62 14.13 7.19
CA LEU A 83 -28.23 15.39 6.78
C LEU A 83 -29.19 15.22 5.59
N LEU A 84 -28.82 14.41 4.61
CA LEU A 84 -29.70 14.13 3.46
C LEU A 84 -30.94 13.35 3.87
N GLN A 85 -30.80 12.35 4.75
CA GLN A 85 -31.92 11.60 5.29
C GLN A 85 -32.88 12.49 6.09
N GLU A 86 -32.37 13.41 6.91
CA GLU A 86 -33.18 14.40 7.63
C GLU A 86 -33.97 15.28 6.67
N LYS A 87 -33.34 15.77 5.60
CA LYS A 87 -34.02 16.57 4.56
C LYS A 87 -35.10 15.78 3.82
N ASP A 88 -34.84 14.51 3.51
CA ASP A 88 -35.85 13.64 2.90
C ASP A 88 -37.03 13.42 3.86
N ILE A 89 -36.77 13.24 5.16
CA ILE A 89 -37.83 13.09 6.17
C ILE A 89 -38.65 14.39 6.27
N GLU A 90 -38.00 15.55 6.38
CA GLU A 90 -38.66 16.87 6.41
C GLU A 90 -39.54 17.09 5.17
N TYR A 91 -39.01 16.80 3.98
CA TYR A 91 -39.74 16.95 2.73
C TYR A 91 -40.93 15.99 2.64
N ASN A 92 -40.75 14.71 2.99
CA ASN A 92 -41.84 13.74 3.01
C ASN A 92 -42.95 14.13 3.99
N ASN A 93 -42.59 14.67 5.17
CA ASN A 93 -43.55 15.19 6.14
C ASN A 93 -44.33 16.40 5.58
N LEU A 94 -43.65 17.34 4.91
CA LEU A 94 -44.30 18.47 4.26
C LEU A 94 -45.28 18.01 3.17
N VAL A 95 -44.86 17.10 2.30
CA VAL A 95 -45.71 16.52 1.25
C VAL A 95 -46.93 15.83 1.86
N LYS A 96 -46.76 15.08 2.95
CA LYS A 96 -47.86 14.45 3.68
C LYS A 96 -48.85 15.49 4.22
N ASN A 97 -48.35 16.52 4.91
CA ASN A 97 -49.19 17.59 5.47
C ASN A 97 -50.00 18.32 4.38
N LEU A 98 -49.38 18.57 3.21
CA LEU A 98 -50.07 19.19 2.08
C LEU A 98 -51.15 18.27 1.50
N LYS A 99 -50.87 16.97 1.36
CA LYS A 99 -51.86 15.97 0.91
C LYS A 99 -53.05 15.89 1.87
N ASP A 100 -52.79 15.80 3.17
CA ASP A 100 -53.82 15.73 4.20
C ASP A 100 -54.69 17.01 4.19
N ARG A 101 -54.08 18.18 3.99
CA ARG A 101 -54.80 19.46 3.87
C ARG A 101 -55.67 19.53 2.60
N ILE A 102 -55.17 19.05 1.46
CA ILE A 102 -55.96 18.98 0.21
C ILE A 102 -57.17 18.08 0.42
N ILE A 103 -56.99 16.88 1.01
CA ILE A 103 -58.09 15.96 1.30
C ILE A 103 -59.14 16.61 2.21
N ALA A 104 -58.71 17.35 3.22
CA ALA A 104 -59.64 18.07 4.10
C ALA A 104 -60.43 19.14 3.33
N LEU A 105 -59.76 19.97 2.52
CA LEU A 105 -60.40 21.01 1.73
C LEU A 105 -61.36 20.44 0.67
N GLU A 106 -61.00 19.34 0.02
CA GLU A 106 -61.86 18.65 -0.94
C GLU A 106 -63.13 18.11 -0.28
N LYS A 107 -63.01 17.55 0.94
CA LYS A 107 -64.17 17.11 1.73
C LYS A 107 -65.07 18.29 2.13
N ASP A 108 -64.48 19.36 2.66
CA ASP A 108 -65.21 20.56 3.07
C ASP A 108 -65.94 21.21 1.88
N LEU A 109 -65.29 21.24 0.71
CA LEU A 109 -65.87 21.75 -0.53
C LEU A 109 -67.08 20.91 -0.96
N LEU A 110 -66.93 19.58 -1.00
CA LEU A 110 -68.03 18.67 -1.35
C LEU A 110 -69.20 18.76 -0.36
N GLU A 111 -68.91 18.89 0.93
CA GLU A 111 -69.94 19.07 1.96
C GLU A 111 -70.67 20.41 1.79
N THR A 112 -69.94 21.48 1.46
CA THR A 112 -70.51 22.81 1.18
C THR A 112 -71.39 22.79 -0.08
N GLN A 113 -70.92 22.16 -1.17
CA GLN A 113 -71.69 21.98 -2.40
C GLN A 113 -72.99 21.20 -2.14
N ARG A 114 -72.91 20.11 -1.36
CA ARG A 114 -74.09 19.33 -0.94
C ARG A 114 -75.10 20.18 -0.18
N LYS A 115 -74.65 20.96 0.81
CA LYS A 115 -75.51 21.84 1.61
C LYS A 115 -76.15 22.96 0.77
N ALA A 116 -75.46 23.42 -0.27
CA ALA A 116 -75.95 24.43 -1.20
C ALA A 116 -76.87 23.88 -2.32
N GLY A 117 -77.08 22.56 -2.39
CA GLY A 117 -77.86 21.93 -3.46
C GLY A 117 -77.15 21.93 -4.83
N LEU A 118 -75.83 22.14 -4.85
CA LEU A 118 -75.01 22.11 -6.05
C LEU A 118 -74.52 20.68 -6.34
N PRO A 119 -74.24 20.33 -7.61
CA PRO A 119 -73.64 19.04 -7.95
C PRO A 119 -72.32 18.80 -7.20
N MET A 120 -72.22 17.66 -6.51
CA MET A 120 -71.03 17.25 -5.76
C MET A 120 -69.93 16.70 -6.67
N VAL A 121 -69.23 17.58 -7.39
CA VAL A 121 -68.20 17.18 -8.36
C VAL A 121 -66.91 17.95 -8.11
N LEU A 122 -65.78 17.23 -8.02
CA LEU A 122 -64.45 17.82 -8.00
C LEU A 122 -63.91 17.95 -9.44
N PRO A 123 -63.25 19.06 -9.81
CA PRO A 123 -62.76 19.30 -11.18
C PRO A 123 -61.63 18.36 -11.66
N TYR A 124 -61.06 17.53 -10.78
CA TYR A 124 -59.93 16.66 -11.10
C TYR A 124 -60.27 15.19 -10.78
N ASP A 125 -60.27 14.33 -11.79
CA ASP A 125 -60.37 12.89 -11.59
C ASP A 125 -59.16 12.38 -10.80
N SER A 126 -59.41 11.59 -9.76
CA SER A 126 -58.45 11.01 -8.80
C SER A 126 -57.28 10.22 -9.43
N ASN A 127 -57.31 9.97 -10.74
CA ASN A 127 -56.22 9.36 -11.51
C ASN A 127 -55.05 10.32 -11.80
N ASN A 128 -55.27 11.63 -11.84
CA ASN A 128 -54.21 12.61 -12.15
C ASN A 128 -53.28 12.89 -10.96
N LEU A 129 -53.74 12.69 -9.72
CA LEU A 129 -52.94 12.97 -8.52
C LEU A 129 -51.74 12.03 -8.35
N LYS A 130 -51.84 10.79 -8.85
CA LYS A 130 -50.74 9.80 -8.85
C LYS A 130 -49.62 10.17 -9.83
N GLN A 131 -49.89 10.98 -10.85
CA GLN A 131 -48.91 11.42 -11.85
C GLN A 131 -48.12 12.67 -11.40
N LEU A 132 -48.69 13.48 -10.49
CA LEU A 132 -48.09 14.74 -10.04
C LEU A 132 -47.03 14.59 -8.94
N THR A 133 -46.86 13.41 -8.35
CA THR A 133 -45.77 13.19 -7.39
C THR A 133 -44.60 12.51 -8.11
N PRO A 134 -43.48 13.20 -8.38
CA PRO A 134 -42.29 12.56 -8.91
C PRO A 134 -41.88 11.42 -7.98
N LYS A 135 -41.89 10.19 -8.51
CA LYS A 135 -41.29 9.05 -7.83
C LYS A 135 -39.79 9.23 -7.93
N LEU A 136 -39.18 9.84 -6.91
CA LEU A 136 -37.72 9.81 -6.77
C LEU A 136 -37.35 8.33 -6.73
N SER A 137 -36.63 7.88 -7.75
CA SER A 137 -36.10 6.52 -7.77
C SER A 137 -35.19 6.41 -6.56
N ARG A 138 -35.63 5.63 -5.57
CA ARG A 138 -34.84 5.30 -4.39
C ARG A 138 -33.67 4.48 -4.89
N LYS A 139 -32.61 5.15 -5.35
CA LYS A 139 -31.34 4.49 -5.60
C LYS A 139 -30.93 3.91 -4.25
N GLN A 140 -30.81 2.59 -4.22
CA GLN A 140 -30.23 1.90 -3.08
C GLN A 140 -28.90 2.59 -2.79
N PRO A 141 -28.60 2.95 -1.52
CA PRO A 141 -27.28 3.44 -1.19
C PRO A 141 -26.26 2.44 -1.75
N PRO A 142 -25.23 2.90 -2.46
CA PRO A 142 -24.22 2.00 -2.99
C PRO A 142 -23.70 1.15 -1.84
N LYS A 143 -23.62 -0.17 -2.05
CA LYS A 143 -23.03 -1.07 -1.05
C LYS A 143 -21.62 -0.55 -0.73
N PRO A 144 -21.23 -0.44 0.54
CA PRO A 144 -19.88 -0.03 0.88
C PRO A 144 -18.91 -0.97 0.17
N LEU A 145 -18.05 -0.41 -0.68
CA LEU A 145 -17.08 -1.17 -1.47
C LEU A 145 -15.90 -1.65 -0.62
N PHE A 146 -15.77 -1.11 0.59
CA PHE A 146 -14.74 -1.45 1.54
C PHE A 146 -15.37 -2.00 2.81
N GLN A 147 -15.13 -3.28 3.05
CA GLN A 147 -15.34 -3.88 4.35
C GLN A 147 -14.30 -3.26 5.28
N SER A 148 -14.75 -2.61 6.36
CA SER A 148 -13.88 -2.08 7.40
C SER A 148 -12.97 -3.21 7.87
N ILE A 149 -11.68 -3.15 7.53
CA ILE A 149 -10.68 -4.00 8.16
C ILE A 149 -10.58 -3.42 9.57
N GLU A 150 -11.34 -4.00 10.49
CA GLU A 150 -11.23 -3.74 11.93
C GLU A 150 -9.76 -3.97 12.28
N THR A 151 -9.02 -2.88 12.40
CA THR A 151 -7.64 -2.92 12.84
C THR A 151 -7.74 -2.96 14.35
N ASP A 152 -7.98 -4.15 14.89
CA ASP A 152 -7.84 -4.40 16.32
C ASP A 152 -6.41 -4.03 16.70
N PHE A 153 -6.26 -2.83 17.25
CA PHE A 153 -5.07 -2.40 17.96
C PHE A 153 -4.98 -3.26 19.22
N SER A 154 -4.36 -4.42 19.11
CA SER A 154 -3.74 -5.07 20.26
C SER A 154 -2.52 -4.24 20.64
N ASP A 155 -2.74 -3.23 21.47
CA ASP A 155 -1.75 -2.35 22.06
C ASP A 155 -1.17 -3.00 23.34
N THR A 156 -0.78 -4.27 23.25
CA THR A 156 -0.10 -4.98 24.34
C THR A 156 1.11 -5.70 23.78
N GLU A 157 2.29 -5.08 23.88
CA GLU A 157 3.53 -5.73 24.35
C GLU A 157 4.54 -4.64 24.78
N VAL A 158 4.28 -4.07 25.96
CA VAL A 158 5.35 -3.68 26.87
C VAL A 158 5.46 -4.77 27.92
N SER A 159 6.43 -5.66 27.77
CA SER A 159 7.11 -6.33 28.88
C SER A 159 8.40 -6.94 28.36
N ASP A 160 9.46 -6.17 28.55
CA ASP A 160 10.80 -6.66 28.82
C ASP A 160 10.75 -7.74 29.91
N VAL A 161 10.79 -9.01 29.51
CA VAL A 161 11.24 -10.13 30.35
C VAL A 161 12.02 -11.09 29.45
N SER A 162 13.34 -11.04 29.58
CA SER A 162 14.24 -12.11 29.16
C SER A 162 13.91 -13.40 29.92
N PRO A 163 13.87 -14.54 29.21
CA PRO A 163 14.75 -15.62 29.65
C PRO A 163 15.45 -16.33 28.49
N ASP A 164 16.73 -16.60 28.71
CA ASP A 164 17.53 -17.61 28.01
C ASP A 164 16.76 -18.94 27.89
N ASP A 165 16.73 -19.54 26.69
CA ASP A 165 17.34 -20.85 26.44
C ASP A 165 17.06 -21.37 25.02
N ASP A 166 18.06 -22.10 24.53
CA ASP A 166 18.19 -22.81 23.26
C ASP A 166 16.91 -23.38 22.63
N LYS A 167 16.72 -23.08 21.33
CA LYS A 167 16.33 -24.03 20.27
C LYS A 167 16.35 -23.37 18.88
N THR A 168 17.27 -23.83 18.04
CA THR A 168 17.22 -23.62 16.59
C THR A 168 16.04 -24.41 16.00
N ALA A 169 14.98 -23.71 15.59
CA ALA A 169 13.89 -24.27 14.80
C ALA A 169 13.71 -23.45 13.52
N THR A 170 14.26 -23.97 12.42
CA THR A 170 14.06 -23.47 11.06
C THR A 170 12.62 -23.71 10.63
N VAL A 171 11.76 -22.69 10.73
CA VAL A 171 10.41 -22.72 10.15
C VAL A 171 10.47 -22.21 8.71
N GLU A 172 10.50 -23.14 7.77
CA GLU A 172 10.26 -22.85 6.35
C GLU A 172 8.83 -22.34 6.16
N ARG A 173 8.67 -21.04 5.90
CA ARG A 173 7.39 -20.49 5.47
C ARG A 173 7.16 -20.80 4.00
N LYS A 174 6.22 -21.71 3.76
CA LYS A 174 5.51 -21.91 2.49
C LYS A 174 4.98 -20.57 1.96
N LEU A 175 5.47 -20.15 0.80
CA LEU A 175 4.80 -19.15 -0.04
C LEU A 175 3.59 -19.82 -0.73
N PRO A 176 2.40 -19.22 -0.62
CA PRO A 176 1.76 -18.75 -1.85
C PRO A 176 0.95 -17.46 -1.59
N ILE A 177 1.60 -16.29 -1.58
CA ILE A 177 0.90 -14.99 -1.45
C ILE A 177 0.65 -14.35 -2.83
N LYS A 178 1.26 -14.90 -3.90
CA LYS A 178 1.17 -14.30 -5.24
C LYS A 178 -0.22 -14.41 -5.88
N GLU A 179 -0.98 -15.47 -5.62
CA GLU A 179 -2.31 -15.65 -6.23
C GLU A 179 -3.38 -14.76 -5.60
N GLU A 180 -3.29 -14.46 -4.31
CA GLU A 180 -4.29 -13.63 -3.62
C GLU A 180 -4.20 -12.15 -4.02
N PHE A 181 -2.98 -11.64 -4.25
CA PHE A 181 -2.79 -10.25 -4.71
C PHE A 181 -3.32 -10.02 -6.12
N ASP A 182 -3.14 -10.98 -7.03
CA ASP A 182 -3.61 -10.88 -8.41
C ASP A 182 -5.14 -11.01 -8.49
N SER A 183 -5.78 -11.73 -7.56
CA SER A 183 -7.25 -11.82 -7.49
C SER A 183 -7.92 -10.55 -6.95
N ALA A 184 -7.20 -9.72 -6.19
CA ALA A 184 -7.72 -8.46 -5.62
C ALA A 184 -7.79 -7.33 -6.65
N VAL A 185 -7.12 -7.47 -7.80
CA VAL A 185 -7.11 -6.49 -8.88
C VAL A 185 -7.94 -7.02 -10.06
N PRO A 186 -9.14 -6.44 -10.34
CA PRO A 186 -9.92 -6.84 -11.50
C PRO A 186 -9.10 -6.70 -12.80
N PRO A 187 -9.13 -7.69 -13.71
CA PRO A 187 -8.45 -7.58 -14.99
C PRO A 187 -9.06 -6.41 -15.78
N HIS A 188 -8.23 -5.43 -16.14
CA HIS A 188 -8.61 -4.26 -16.92
C HIS A 188 -7.87 -4.28 -18.26
N GLU A 189 -8.51 -3.74 -19.31
CA GLU A 189 -7.84 -3.58 -20.61
C GLU A 189 -6.67 -2.61 -20.49
N LEU A 190 -5.50 -3.04 -20.97
CA LEU A 190 -4.32 -2.18 -21.01
C LEU A 190 -4.53 -1.07 -22.04
N LEU A 191 -4.17 0.17 -21.67
CA LEU A 191 -4.23 1.32 -22.57
C LEU A 191 -3.32 1.09 -23.79
N ASP A 192 -3.80 1.45 -24.98
CA ASP A 192 -3.02 1.35 -26.22
C ASP A 192 -1.85 2.34 -26.19
N ILE A 193 -0.64 1.79 -26.01
CA ILE A 193 0.63 2.52 -25.99
C ILE A 193 1.39 2.46 -27.32
N SER A 194 0.75 2.06 -28.42
CA SER A 194 1.36 1.99 -29.76
C SER A 194 2.04 3.30 -30.15
N ALA A 195 1.42 4.45 -29.83
CA ALA A 195 1.97 5.78 -30.08
C ALA A 195 3.23 6.10 -29.24
N SER A 196 3.33 5.58 -28.02
CA SER A 196 4.48 5.80 -27.12
C SER A 196 5.64 4.84 -27.40
N LYS A 197 5.35 3.62 -27.86
CA LYS A 197 6.36 2.63 -28.27
C LYS A 197 7.13 3.06 -29.51
N SER A 198 6.50 3.76 -30.46
CA SER A 198 7.19 4.22 -31.68
C SER A 198 8.37 5.15 -31.38
N LYS A 199 8.26 5.99 -30.35
CA LYS A 199 9.34 6.89 -29.89
C LYS A 199 10.49 6.11 -29.24
N ALA A 200 10.20 5.01 -28.55
CA ALA A 200 11.21 4.16 -27.92
C ALA A 200 11.96 3.29 -28.95
N GLU A 201 11.29 2.79 -29.99
CA GLU A 201 11.93 1.98 -31.05
C GLU A 201 12.87 2.79 -31.96
N LEU A 202 12.62 4.10 -32.14
CA LEU A 202 13.52 5.00 -32.87
C LEU A 202 14.93 5.10 -32.25
N VAL A 203 15.05 4.90 -30.93
CA VAL A 203 16.35 4.87 -30.24
C VAL A 203 17.07 3.54 -30.44
N GLY A 204 16.32 2.43 -30.61
CA GLY A 204 16.88 1.10 -30.81
C GLY A 204 17.31 0.78 -32.24
N ARG A 205 16.72 1.42 -33.25
CA ARG A 205 17.00 1.16 -34.68
C ARG A 205 17.65 2.32 -35.45
N GLY A 206 17.96 3.44 -34.80
CA GLY A 206 18.59 4.60 -35.44
C GLY A 206 20.11 4.55 -35.37
N ALA A 207 20.79 4.13 -36.44
CA ALA A 207 22.14 4.51 -36.96
C ALA A 207 23.35 4.79 -36.03
N LEU A 208 23.23 4.71 -34.71
CA LEU A 208 24.29 5.02 -33.73
C LEU A 208 25.05 3.78 -33.26
N ALA A 209 24.52 2.58 -33.51
CA ALA A 209 25.14 1.31 -33.13
C ALA A 209 26.43 0.96 -33.90
N ASN A 210 26.77 1.69 -34.98
CA ASN A 210 27.95 1.45 -35.82
C ASN A 210 29.10 2.46 -35.63
N ARG A 211 29.14 3.21 -34.53
CA ARG A 211 30.26 4.14 -34.28
C ARG A 211 31.43 3.42 -33.60
N GLN A 212 32.48 3.09 -34.35
CA GLN A 212 33.77 2.63 -33.82
C GLN A 212 34.48 3.77 -33.07
N LEU A 213 35.05 3.49 -31.90
CA LEU A 213 35.84 4.45 -31.12
C LEU A 213 37.19 4.76 -31.82
N PRO A 214 37.66 6.02 -31.82
CA PRO A 214 38.98 6.35 -32.36
C PRO A 214 40.09 5.75 -31.48
N THR A 215 41.01 5.00 -32.09
CA THR A 215 42.21 4.48 -31.42
C THR A 215 43.24 5.61 -31.27
N GLY A 216 43.44 6.08 -30.04
CA GLY A 216 44.46 7.07 -29.73
C GLY A 216 45.87 6.48 -29.81
N LYS A 217 46.60 6.80 -30.88
CA LYS A 217 48.07 6.61 -30.92
C LYS A 217 48.72 7.66 -30.02
N ARG A 218 49.42 7.20 -28.98
CA ARG A 218 50.39 8.03 -28.24
C ARG A 218 51.63 8.23 -29.11
N VAL A 219 51.98 9.49 -29.36
CA VAL A 219 53.28 9.87 -29.96
C VAL A 219 54.13 10.42 -28.82
N HIS A 220 55.38 9.93 -28.78
CA HIS A 220 56.45 10.26 -27.84
C HIS A 220 56.91 11.71 -27.96
#